data_AF-A0A1B7XXL9-F1
#
_entry.id   AF-A0A1B7XXL9-F1
#
_cell.length_a   1.000
_cell.length_b   1.000
_cell.length_c   1.000
_cell.angle_alpha   90.00
_cell.angle_beta   90.00
_cell.angle_gamma   90.00
#
_symmetry.space_group_name_H-M   'P 1'
#
loop_
_entity.id
_entity.type
_entity.pdbx_description
1 polymer ?
#
loop_
_entity_poly.entity_id
_entity_poly.type
_entity_poly.pdbx_seq_one_letter_code
_entity_poly.pdbx_strand_id
1 'polypeptide(L)'
;MAGRKRILLITNAELGQANVYLAVSHELLKQDPAIDLHVASFGALEKAVAAVAPAATFHELHGATWKEALFDRPEHRFEEVCALHPTPWNAAEAASIMPRITTPWTSAEYVDLVQQTERVVTDVDADLVLADNLFTPAITVLWKLKPNWHILSPNTYREFILATQPRLEAVWKHPPPRSTISYPVPWYQIPSAIYQLYHYSRNVSNPYWINHAKYIKEKTGTEYSDWGRVAFWPPEGLKVILPSNPAVDFPFSVVPDHLVSCGPIVLPAKPLKETDPGMAVWIAKRPTVYVNLGTHATYEEVDARELAGALRVLLDAAKEAGRELQVLWKLKKRGEYAGEGFAAVLDVVGSEWEENVRVTDWLEAEPMAILESGNVVCSVNHGGANSYFEAVSAGVPQVVLPVWFDTYDFATRVEYLGIGKRGSTNHAPKCAAKELGPILKEVVLGESAEGFRKKAADLAEVCRADGGGRVIAAKAILKELK
;
A
#
# COMPACT_ATOMS: atom_id res chain seq x y z
N MET A 1 -31.94 -24.35 15.78
CA MET A 1 -30.79 -24.38 14.86
C MET A 1 -30.10 -23.04 15.03
N ALA A 2 -28.84 -23.00 15.47
CA ALA A 2 -28.12 -21.73 15.53
C ALA A 2 -27.97 -21.20 14.10
N GLY A 3 -28.31 -19.93 13.87
CA GLY A 3 -28.15 -19.30 12.55
C GLY A 3 -26.68 -19.29 12.12
N ARG A 4 -26.43 -19.21 10.80
CA ARG A 4 -25.07 -18.99 10.31
C ARG A 4 -24.51 -17.69 10.88
N LYS A 5 -23.25 -17.71 11.32
CA LYS A 5 -22.55 -16.51 11.78
C LYS A 5 -22.28 -15.60 10.58
N ARG A 6 -22.71 -14.35 10.67
CA ARG A 6 -22.61 -13.34 9.61
C ARG A 6 -21.43 -12.42 9.86
N ILE A 7 -20.57 -12.26 8.86
CA ILE A 7 -19.49 -11.25 8.85
C ILE A 7 -19.76 -10.25 7.74
N LEU A 8 -19.66 -8.96 8.04
CA LEU A 8 -19.69 -7.89 7.04
C LEU A 8 -18.32 -7.23 6.92
N LEU A 9 -17.76 -7.23 5.72
CA LEU A 9 -16.52 -6.55 5.37
C LEU A 9 -16.81 -5.31 4.53
N ILE A 10 -16.31 -4.13 4.92
CA ILE A 10 -16.58 -2.86 4.23
C ILE A 10 -15.27 -2.18 3.84
N THR A 11 -15.03 -1.94 2.55
CA THR A 11 -13.78 -1.35 2.04
C THR A 11 -13.97 -0.55 0.76
N ASN A 12 -13.00 0.32 0.46
CA ASN A 12 -12.88 0.98 -0.83
C ASN A 12 -12.61 -0.02 -1.98
N ALA A 13 -12.81 0.39 -3.23
CA ALA A 13 -12.62 -0.50 -4.39
C ALA A 13 -11.17 -0.53 -4.90
N GLU A 14 -10.33 0.42 -4.50
CA GLU A 14 -8.93 0.46 -4.88
C GLU A 14 -8.18 -0.74 -4.28
N LEU A 15 -7.49 -1.53 -5.12
CA LEU A 15 -6.75 -2.71 -4.69
C LEU A 15 -5.70 -2.42 -3.61
N GLY A 16 -5.17 -1.19 -3.56
CA GLY A 16 -4.29 -0.72 -2.49
C GLY A 16 -4.92 -0.82 -1.09
N GLN A 17 -6.26 -0.74 -1.01
CA GLN A 17 -7.03 -0.96 0.21
C GLN A 17 -7.69 -2.34 0.24
N ALA A 18 -8.31 -2.74 -0.88
CA ALA A 18 -9.14 -3.94 -0.94
C ALA A 18 -8.37 -5.26 -0.89
N ASN A 19 -7.08 -5.31 -1.23
CA ASN A 19 -6.35 -6.59 -1.29
C ASN A 19 -6.33 -7.36 0.04
N VAL A 20 -6.21 -6.67 1.17
CA VAL A 20 -6.26 -7.34 2.49
C VAL A 20 -7.65 -7.93 2.77
N TYR A 21 -8.70 -7.27 2.28
CA TYR A 21 -10.08 -7.74 2.37
C TYR A 21 -10.33 -8.96 1.50
N LEU A 22 -9.81 -8.97 0.26
CA LEU A 22 -9.86 -10.12 -0.64
C LEU A 22 -9.11 -11.32 -0.04
N ALA A 23 -7.92 -11.09 0.51
CA ALA A 23 -7.11 -12.12 1.16
C ALA A 23 -7.79 -12.74 2.38
N VAL A 24 -8.38 -11.89 3.24
CA VAL A 24 -9.15 -12.35 4.40
C VAL A 24 -10.43 -13.05 3.99
N SER A 25 -11.17 -12.55 3.00
CA SER A 25 -12.41 -13.18 2.50
C SER A 25 -12.16 -14.60 2.01
N HIS A 26 -11.10 -14.77 1.20
CA HIS A 26 -10.65 -16.08 0.72
C HIS A 26 -10.35 -17.04 1.88
N GLU A 27 -9.58 -16.56 2.86
CA GLU A 27 -9.10 -17.40 3.96
C GLU A 27 -10.20 -17.73 4.99
N LEU A 28 -11.13 -16.80 5.26
CA LEU A 28 -12.29 -17.03 6.13
C LEU A 28 -13.17 -18.16 5.59
N LEU A 29 -13.57 -18.09 4.31
CA LEU A 29 -14.41 -19.12 3.68
C LEU A 29 -13.69 -20.47 3.55
N LYS A 30 -12.36 -20.46 3.44
CA LYS A 30 -11.55 -21.67 3.43
C LYS A 30 -11.51 -22.34 4.80
N GLN A 31 -11.41 -21.57 5.89
CA GLN A 31 -11.35 -22.10 7.26
C GLN A 31 -12.73 -22.50 7.79
N ASP A 32 -13.76 -21.71 7.48
CA ASP A 32 -15.15 -21.99 7.87
C ASP A 32 -16.11 -21.68 6.71
N PRO A 33 -16.44 -22.69 5.88
CA PRO A 33 -17.40 -22.56 4.79
C PRO A 33 -18.85 -22.29 5.24
N ALA A 34 -19.15 -22.39 6.55
CA ALA A 34 -20.49 -22.15 7.07
C ALA A 34 -20.77 -20.66 7.35
N ILE A 35 -19.74 -19.80 7.33
CA ILE A 35 -19.89 -18.36 7.50
C ILE A 35 -20.71 -17.77 6.37
N ASP A 36 -21.65 -16.91 6.74
CA ASP A 36 -22.39 -16.08 5.81
C ASP A 36 -21.61 -14.77 5.63
N LEU A 37 -20.76 -14.74 4.61
CA LEU A 37 -19.83 -13.64 4.37
C LEU A 37 -20.47 -12.59 3.47
N HIS A 38 -20.46 -11.34 3.91
CA HIS A 38 -20.90 -10.19 3.14
C HIS A 38 -19.74 -9.23 2.89
N VAL A 39 -19.68 -8.67 1.69
CA VAL A 39 -18.69 -7.65 1.32
C VAL A 39 -19.42 -6.43 0.76
N ALA A 40 -19.17 -5.26 1.32
CA ALA A 40 -19.71 -3.99 0.85
C ALA A 40 -18.59 -3.11 0.28
N SER A 41 -18.73 -2.74 -1.00
CA SER A 41 -17.77 -1.89 -1.72
C SER A 41 -18.40 -1.32 -2.99
N PHE A 42 -17.64 -0.56 -3.78
CA PHE A 42 -18.10 -0.07 -5.08
C PHE A 42 -18.03 -1.17 -6.14
N GLY A 43 -18.88 -1.09 -7.18
CA GLY A 43 -19.05 -2.15 -8.19
C GLY A 43 -17.76 -2.58 -8.91
N ALA A 44 -16.74 -1.72 -8.97
CA ALA A 44 -15.43 -2.07 -9.52
C ALA A 44 -14.75 -3.27 -8.81
N LEU A 45 -15.08 -3.55 -7.54
CA LEU A 45 -14.50 -4.64 -6.77
C LEU A 45 -15.27 -5.98 -6.91
N GLU A 46 -16.51 -5.97 -7.41
CA GLU A 46 -17.41 -7.14 -7.43
C GLU A 46 -16.76 -8.37 -8.09
N LYS A 47 -16.15 -8.18 -9.27
CA LYS A 47 -15.48 -9.27 -10.00
C LYS A 47 -14.34 -9.90 -9.22
N ALA A 48 -13.57 -9.08 -8.48
CA ALA A 48 -12.46 -9.58 -7.66
C ALA A 48 -12.98 -10.38 -6.46
N VAL A 49 -14.05 -9.93 -5.80
CA VAL A 49 -14.72 -10.67 -4.71
C VAL A 49 -15.24 -12.00 -5.23
N ALA A 50 -15.98 -12.01 -6.34
CA ALA A 50 -16.53 -13.23 -6.93
C ALA A 50 -15.44 -14.26 -7.31
N ALA A 51 -14.26 -13.80 -7.72
CA ALA A 51 -13.14 -14.67 -8.06
C ALA A 51 -12.49 -15.34 -6.85
N VAL A 52 -12.37 -14.64 -5.72
CA VAL A 52 -11.64 -15.15 -4.53
C VAL A 52 -12.55 -15.74 -3.45
N ALA A 53 -13.81 -15.29 -3.42
CA ALA A 53 -14.82 -15.61 -2.42
C ALA A 53 -16.22 -15.74 -3.08
N PRO A 54 -16.43 -16.73 -3.98
CA PRO A 54 -17.66 -16.86 -4.77
C PRO A 54 -18.94 -17.11 -3.93
N ALA A 55 -18.79 -17.54 -2.68
CA ALA A 55 -19.90 -17.74 -1.75
C ALA A 55 -20.28 -16.45 -0.97
N ALA A 56 -19.51 -15.37 -1.11
CA ALA A 56 -19.80 -14.11 -0.44
C ALA A 56 -20.92 -13.34 -1.15
N THR A 57 -21.78 -12.70 -0.36
CA THR A 57 -22.80 -11.78 -0.87
C THR A 57 -22.19 -10.38 -1.03
N PHE A 58 -22.24 -9.82 -2.23
CA PHE A 58 -21.74 -8.48 -2.52
C PHE A 58 -22.84 -7.42 -2.38
N HIS A 59 -22.54 -6.34 -1.66
CA HIS A 59 -23.41 -5.18 -1.49
C HIS A 59 -22.75 -3.98 -2.17
N GLU A 60 -23.31 -3.56 -3.30
CA GLU A 60 -22.76 -2.44 -4.06
C GLU A 60 -23.07 -1.11 -3.38
N LEU A 61 -22.04 -0.29 -3.21
CA LEU A 61 -22.12 1.13 -2.87
C LEU A 61 -22.02 1.95 -4.14
N HIS A 62 -22.87 2.97 -4.27
CA HIS A 62 -22.95 3.83 -5.44
C HIS A 62 -22.34 5.21 -5.18
N GLY A 63 -21.77 5.81 -6.23
CA GLY A 63 -21.12 7.10 -6.19
C GLY A 63 -19.66 7.02 -6.66
N ALA A 64 -18.94 8.13 -6.52
CA ALA A 64 -17.52 8.16 -6.83
C ALA A 64 -16.74 7.26 -5.86
N THR A 65 -15.85 6.42 -6.37
CA THR A 65 -14.84 5.71 -5.58
C THR A 65 -13.90 6.69 -4.87
N TRP A 66 -13.10 6.21 -3.91
CA TRP A 66 -12.13 7.08 -3.22
C TRP A 66 -11.12 7.68 -4.20
N LYS A 67 -10.64 6.89 -5.16
CA LYS A 67 -9.72 7.39 -6.19
C LYS A 67 -10.39 8.41 -7.08
N GLU A 68 -11.58 8.16 -7.61
CA GLU A 68 -12.28 9.13 -8.47
C GLU A 68 -12.56 10.43 -7.71
N ALA A 69 -12.96 10.33 -6.44
CA ALA A 69 -13.22 11.49 -5.60
C ALA A 69 -11.96 12.29 -5.27
N LEU A 70 -10.76 11.68 -5.27
CA LEU A 70 -9.50 12.34 -4.93
C LEU A 70 -8.67 12.76 -6.15
N PHE A 71 -8.50 11.87 -7.12
CA PHE A 71 -7.57 12.01 -8.24
C PHE A 71 -8.22 12.79 -9.39
N ASP A 72 -9.51 12.57 -9.65
CA ASP A 72 -10.18 13.15 -10.82
C ASP A 72 -10.77 14.55 -10.52
N ARG A 73 -10.40 15.12 -9.35
CA ARG A 73 -10.88 16.41 -8.85
C ARG A 73 -9.72 17.40 -8.69
N PRO A 74 -9.51 18.30 -9.67
CA PRO A 74 -8.38 19.24 -9.65
C PRO A 74 -8.32 20.12 -8.40
N GLU A 75 -9.46 20.41 -7.77
CA GLU A 75 -9.52 21.21 -6.55
C GLU A 75 -8.77 20.59 -5.35
N HIS A 76 -8.53 19.28 -5.37
CA HIS A 76 -7.74 18.61 -4.33
C HIS A 76 -6.25 18.71 -4.57
N ARG A 77 -5.82 19.02 -5.81
CA ARG A 77 -4.41 19.21 -6.20
C ARG A 77 -3.51 18.03 -5.80
N PHE A 78 -4.06 16.81 -5.79
CA PHE A 78 -3.36 15.62 -5.31
C PHE A 78 -2.07 15.33 -6.09
N GLU A 79 -2.14 15.37 -7.42
CA GLU A 79 -0.97 15.15 -8.25
C GLU A 79 0.09 16.25 -8.08
N GLU A 80 -0.32 17.52 -8.02
CA GLU A 80 0.58 18.65 -7.80
C GLU A 80 1.33 18.52 -6.48
N VAL A 81 0.60 18.22 -5.39
CA VAL A 81 1.20 18.04 -4.07
C VAL A 81 2.11 16.82 -4.05
N CYS A 82 1.70 15.71 -4.66
CA CYS A 82 2.54 14.51 -4.74
C CYS A 82 3.81 14.76 -5.53
N ALA A 83 3.79 15.61 -6.57
CA ALA A 83 4.93 15.98 -7.40
C ALA A 83 6.00 16.83 -6.67
N LEU A 84 5.65 17.46 -5.54
CA LEU A 84 6.60 18.27 -4.77
C LEU A 84 7.72 17.42 -4.18
N HIS A 85 8.97 17.89 -4.21
CA HIS A 85 10.06 17.22 -3.51
C HIS A 85 9.76 17.15 -1.98
N PRO A 86 9.96 16.02 -1.29
CA PRO A 86 9.63 15.81 0.12
C PRO A 86 10.60 16.51 1.09
N THR A 87 10.72 17.83 0.95
CA THR A 87 11.55 18.69 1.80
C THR A 87 10.73 19.36 2.91
N PRO A 88 11.39 19.88 3.95
CA PRO A 88 10.73 20.69 4.97
C PRO A 88 10.02 21.92 4.37
N TRP A 89 10.54 22.48 3.28
CA TRP A 89 9.97 23.65 2.61
C TRP A 89 8.59 23.38 2.01
N ASN A 90 8.33 22.14 1.60
CA ASN A 90 7.06 21.70 1.02
C ASN A 90 6.13 21.03 2.05
N ALA A 91 6.53 20.96 3.32
CA ALA A 91 5.81 20.22 4.34
C ALA A 91 4.44 20.83 4.68
N ALA A 92 4.33 22.15 4.65
CA ALA A 92 3.05 22.84 4.90
C ALA A 92 2.01 22.49 3.82
N GLU A 93 2.42 22.59 2.55
CA GLU A 93 1.59 22.25 1.40
C GLU A 93 1.21 20.77 1.42
N ALA A 94 2.18 19.88 1.66
CA ALA A 94 1.96 18.44 1.77
C ALA A 94 1.05 18.05 2.94
N ALA A 95 1.13 18.74 4.07
CA ALA A 95 0.22 18.49 5.19
C ALA A 95 -1.20 18.95 4.90
N SER A 96 -1.38 20.02 4.12
CA SER A 96 -2.68 20.66 3.89
C SER A 96 -3.71 19.80 3.14
N ILE A 97 -3.23 18.79 2.39
CA ILE A 97 -4.09 17.88 1.61
C ILE A 97 -4.62 16.71 2.45
N MET A 98 -4.10 16.47 3.66
CA MET A 98 -4.53 15.33 4.49
C MET A 98 -6.05 15.25 4.73
N PRO A 99 -6.78 16.36 4.94
CA PRO A 99 -8.24 16.32 5.04
C PRO A 99 -8.90 15.88 3.73
N ARG A 100 -8.31 16.21 2.56
CA ARG A 100 -8.80 15.76 1.25
C ARG A 100 -8.57 14.27 1.03
N ILE A 101 -7.44 13.73 1.50
CA ILE A 101 -7.15 12.29 1.46
C ILE A 101 -8.12 11.51 2.36
N THR A 102 -8.44 12.07 3.54
CA THR A 102 -9.30 11.40 4.53
C THR A 102 -10.79 11.46 4.15
N THR A 103 -11.22 12.55 3.53
CA THR A 103 -12.59 12.75 3.04
C THR A 103 -12.58 13.43 1.66
N PRO A 104 -12.30 12.69 0.57
CA PRO A 104 -12.20 13.27 -0.78
C PRO A 104 -13.56 13.62 -1.40
N TRP A 105 -14.62 12.97 -0.95
CA TRP A 105 -16.00 13.23 -1.41
C TRP A 105 -16.47 14.64 -1.03
N THR A 106 -17.39 15.18 -1.82
CA THR A 106 -18.15 16.36 -1.39
C THR A 106 -18.99 16.03 -0.17
N SER A 107 -19.40 17.03 0.62
CA SER A 107 -20.22 16.78 1.81
C SER A 107 -21.55 16.08 1.50
N ALA A 108 -22.13 16.31 0.32
CA ALA A 108 -23.35 15.63 -0.11
C ALA A 108 -23.11 14.15 -0.46
N GLU A 109 -22.07 13.87 -1.24
CA GLU A 109 -21.67 12.48 -1.58
C GLU A 109 -21.27 11.69 -0.34
N TYR A 110 -20.56 12.32 0.61
CA TYR A 110 -20.21 11.68 1.86
C TYR A 110 -21.45 11.30 2.67
N VAL A 111 -22.41 12.22 2.79
CA VAL A 111 -23.68 11.96 3.48
C VAL A 111 -24.45 10.83 2.82
N ASP A 112 -24.48 10.79 1.49
CA ASP A 112 -25.09 9.71 0.73
C ASP A 112 -24.41 8.35 1.02
N LEU A 113 -23.07 8.30 0.98
CA LEU A 113 -22.30 7.09 1.34
C LEU A 113 -22.52 6.65 2.78
N VAL A 114 -22.64 7.58 3.73
CA VAL A 114 -23.00 7.27 5.13
C VAL A 114 -24.39 6.63 5.19
N GLN A 115 -25.37 7.17 4.48
CA GLN A 115 -26.74 6.62 4.47
C GLN A 115 -26.79 5.24 3.81
N GLN A 116 -26.08 5.04 2.69
CA GLN A 116 -25.96 3.74 2.04
C GLN A 116 -25.29 2.72 2.96
N THR A 117 -24.17 3.09 3.59
CA THR A 117 -23.42 2.20 4.49
C THR A 117 -24.22 1.86 5.75
N GLU A 118 -24.96 2.82 6.32
CA GLU A 118 -25.85 2.60 7.46
C GLU A 118 -26.96 1.60 7.12
N ARG A 119 -27.55 1.67 5.91
CA ARG A 119 -28.52 0.68 5.44
C ARG A 119 -27.90 -0.70 5.34
N VAL A 120 -26.74 -0.85 4.68
CA VAL A 120 -26.06 -2.15 4.56
C VAL A 120 -25.74 -2.75 5.93
N VAL A 121 -25.19 -1.96 6.86
CA VAL A 121 -24.87 -2.45 8.22
C VAL A 121 -26.14 -2.91 8.95
N THR A 122 -27.24 -2.17 8.81
CA THR A 122 -28.52 -2.48 9.48
C THR A 122 -29.23 -3.67 8.84
N ASP A 123 -29.26 -3.75 7.51
CA ASP A 123 -29.96 -4.79 6.75
C ASP A 123 -29.23 -6.14 6.84
N VAL A 124 -27.89 -6.12 6.82
CA VAL A 124 -27.08 -7.34 6.98
C VAL A 124 -27.13 -7.85 8.40
N ASP A 125 -27.19 -6.96 9.41
CA ASP A 125 -27.25 -7.32 10.85
C ASP A 125 -26.22 -8.40 11.21
N ALA A 126 -24.95 -8.10 10.90
CA ALA A 126 -23.84 -9.04 11.07
C ALA A 126 -23.43 -9.22 12.53
N ASP A 127 -22.97 -10.42 12.88
CA ASP A 127 -22.38 -10.73 14.18
C ASP A 127 -21.01 -10.05 14.39
N LEU A 128 -20.34 -9.67 13.29
CA LEU A 128 -19.10 -8.90 13.29
C LEU A 128 -18.98 -8.05 12.01
N VAL A 129 -18.59 -6.78 12.17
CA VAL A 129 -18.31 -5.86 11.05
C VAL A 129 -16.84 -5.45 11.04
N LEU A 130 -16.17 -5.55 9.90
CA LEU A 130 -14.82 -5.02 9.73
C LEU A 130 -14.81 -3.92 8.67
N ALA A 131 -14.26 -2.75 9.04
CA ALA A 131 -14.20 -1.59 8.15
C ALA A 131 -12.78 -1.13 7.88
N ASP A 132 -12.61 -0.60 6.67
CA ASP A 132 -11.38 -0.04 6.16
C ASP A 132 -11.18 1.32 6.82
N ASN A 133 -9.99 1.55 7.37
CA ASN A 133 -9.68 2.80 8.06
C ASN A 133 -9.77 4.02 7.12
N LEU A 134 -9.50 3.87 5.83
CA LEU A 134 -9.58 4.97 4.87
C LEU A 134 -11.00 5.13 4.29
N PHE A 135 -11.89 4.14 4.44
CA PHE A 135 -13.30 4.30 4.10
C PHE A 135 -14.08 4.97 5.25
N THR A 136 -13.81 6.25 5.45
CA THR A 136 -14.34 7.04 6.58
C THR A 136 -15.87 7.11 6.68
N PRO A 137 -16.69 7.00 5.61
CA PRO A 137 -18.14 6.84 5.76
C PRO A 137 -18.52 5.63 6.64
N ALA A 138 -17.87 4.49 6.46
CA ALA A 138 -18.10 3.31 7.29
C ALA A 138 -17.66 3.55 8.74
N ILE A 139 -16.52 4.20 8.96
CA ILE A 139 -16.06 4.54 10.30
C ILE A 139 -17.08 5.42 11.02
N THR A 140 -17.64 6.42 10.34
CA THR A 140 -18.70 7.29 10.88
C THR A 140 -19.94 6.49 11.28
N VAL A 141 -20.42 5.57 10.42
CA VAL A 141 -21.57 4.71 10.71
C VAL A 141 -21.30 3.79 11.90
N LEU A 142 -20.14 3.13 11.94
CA LEU A 142 -19.78 2.21 13.02
C LEU A 142 -19.58 2.93 14.36
N TRP A 143 -19.12 4.18 14.32
CA TRP A 143 -19.03 5.02 15.52
C TRP A 143 -20.40 5.38 16.11
N LYS A 144 -21.41 5.52 15.24
CA LYS A 144 -22.81 5.79 15.60
C LYS A 144 -23.49 4.55 16.15
N LEU A 145 -23.50 3.48 15.35
CA LEU A 145 -24.28 2.26 15.64
C LEU A 145 -23.61 1.37 16.69
N LYS A 146 -22.28 1.41 16.76
CA LYS A 146 -21.45 0.60 17.68
C LYS A 146 -21.85 -0.89 17.70
N PRO A 147 -21.95 -1.58 16.55
CA PRO A 147 -22.14 -3.04 16.55
C PRO A 147 -20.88 -3.73 17.10
N ASN A 148 -20.80 -5.06 17.04
CA ASN A 148 -19.50 -5.70 17.21
C ASN A 148 -18.64 -5.37 15.98
N TRP A 149 -17.70 -4.42 16.10
CA TRP A 149 -16.93 -3.95 14.95
C TRP A 149 -15.45 -3.77 15.23
N HIS A 150 -14.65 -3.98 14.19
CA HIS A 150 -13.19 -3.89 14.20
C HIS A 150 -12.68 -3.20 12.93
N ILE A 151 -11.39 -2.90 12.91
CA ILE A 151 -10.70 -2.38 11.73
C ILE A 151 -9.86 -3.49 11.11
N LEU A 152 -9.96 -3.64 9.79
CA LEU A 152 -8.97 -4.38 9.00
C LEU A 152 -8.25 -3.35 8.13
N SER A 153 -7.07 -2.92 8.57
CA SER A 153 -6.35 -1.87 7.86
C SER A 153 -5.39 -2.47 6.84
N PRO A 154 -5.25 -1.90 5.64
CA PRO A 154 -4.14 -2.23 4.72
C PRO A 154 -2.81 -1.56 5.12
N ASN A 155 -2.82 -0.66 6.10
CA ASN A 155 -1.65 0.09 6.57
C ASN A 155 -0.85 -0.67 7.65
N THR A 156 0.17 -0.03 8.21
CA THR A 156 1.10 -0.64 9.17
C THR A 156 0.84 -0.18 10.60
N TYR A 157 1.67 -0.60 11.56
CA TYR A 157 1.59 -0.12 12.94
C TYR A 157 1.70 1.41 13.03
N ARG A 158 2.51 1.99 12.16
CA ARG A 158 2.90 3.40 12.20
C ARG A 158 1.68 4.34 12.24
N GLU A 159 0.65 4.04 11.46
CA GLU A 159 -0.56 4.85 11.35
C GLU A 159 -1.36 4.88 12.66
N PHE A 160 -1.27 3.84 13.50
CA PHE A 160 -2.08 3.69 14.71
C PHE A 160 -1.32 3.89 16.01
N ILE A 161 0.02 3.78 16.00
CA ILE A 161 0.79 3.60 17.23
C ILE A 161 1.66 4.79 17.62
N LEU A 162 2.00 5.68 16.68
CA LEU A 162 3.00 6.73 16.91
C LEU A 162 2.64 7.66 18.07
N ALA A 163 1.36 8.01 18.22
CA ALA A 163 0.87 8.87 19.29
C ALA A 163 1.08 8.30 20.70
N THR A 164 1.21 6.99 20.82
CA THR A 164 1.37 6.27 22.09
C THR A 164 2.83 6.00 22.46
N GLN A 165 3.77 6.32 21.58
CA GLN A 165 5.18 6.01 21.84
C GLN A 165 5.74 6.92 22.95
N PRO A 166 6.48 6.35 23.92
CA PRO A 166 6.96 7.10 25.07
C PRO A 166 8.08 8.07 24.69
N ARG A 167 8.43 8.99 25.60
CA ARG A 167 9.62 9.87 25.49
C ARG A 167 9.66 10.67 24.17
N LEU A 168 8.50 10.99 23.59
CA LEU A 168 8.38 11.69 22.31
C LEU A 168 9.10 10.99 21.14
N GLU A 169 9.17 9.66 21.16
CA GLU A 169 9.79 8.85 20.09
C GLU A 169 9.20 9.14 18.69
N ALA A 170 7.92 9.51 18.62
CA ALA A 170 7.29 9.95 17.37
C ALA A 170 8.00 11.12 16.69
N VAL A 171 8.83 11.89 17.43
CA VAL A 171 9.56 13.06 16.94
C VAL A 171 11.01 12.74 16.59
N TRP A 172 11.75 12.12 17.51
CA TRP A 172 13.20 11.94 17.38
C TRP A 172 13.62 10.56 16.88
N LYS A 173 12.71 9.58 16.86
CA LYS A 173 13.00 8.21 16.43
C LYS A 173 12.39 7.92 15.08
N HIS A 174 11.13 8.28 14.88
CA HIS A 174 10.40 8.00 13.64
C HIS A 174 10.42 9.21 12.69
N PRO A 175 10.81 9.04 11.41
CA PRO A 175 10.73 10.09 10.41
C PRO A 175 9.33 10.69 10.32
N PRO A 176 9.15 11.95 9.91
CA PRO A 176 7.83 12.49 9.58
C PRO A 176 7.20 11.79 8.35
N PRO A 177 5.86 11.83 8.22
CA PRO A 177 5.19 11.37 7.01
C PRO A 177 5.71 12.10 5.78
N ARG A 178 5.86 11.39 4.65
CA ARG A 178 6.31 11.95 3.37
C ARG A 178 7.67 12.66 3.45
N SER A 179 8.67 12.03 4.06
CA SER A 179 10.00 12.62 4.19
C SER A 179 11.10 11.67 3.71
N THR A 180 12.24 12.25 3.29
CA THR A 180 13.45 11.48 2.99
C THR A 180 14.37 11.30 4.20
N ILE A 181 13.89 11.59 5.40
CA ILE A 181 14.65 11.44 6.65
C ILE A 181 14.79 9.95 6.97
N SER A 182 16.02 9.51 7.27
CA SER A 182 16.32 8.12 7.62
C SER A 182 15.77 7.74 9.00
N TYR A 183 15.61 6.44 9.23
CA TYR A 183 15.29 5.87 10.54
C TYR A 183 16.54 5.27 11.22
N PRO A 184 16.80 5.54 12.51
CA PRO A 184 16.13 6.56 13.33
C PRO A 184 16.48 7.98 12.84
N VAL A 185 15.67 8.97 13.20
CA VAL A 185 15.89 10.37 12.77
C VAL A 185 17.28 10.83 13.26
N PRO A 186 18.19 11.24 12.35
CA PRO A 186 19.47 11.79 12.75
C PRO A 186 19.28 13.02 13.63
N TRP A 187 20.10 13.17 14.67
CA TRP A 187 19.92 14.22 15.68
C TRP A 187 19.84 15.64 15.08
N TYR A 188 20.61 15.91 14.03
CA TYR A 188 20.63 17.20 13.33
C TYR A 188 19.39 17.44 12.44
N GLN A 189 18.59 16.40 12.18
CA GLN A 189 17.33 16.49 11.45
C GLN A 189 16.11 16.53 12.38
N ILE A 190 16.27 16.37 13.70
CA ILE A 190 15.15 16.46 14.66
C ILE A 190 14.39 17.80 14.55
N PRO A 191 15.05 18.99 14.44
CA PRO A 191 14.32 20.24 14.26
C PRO A 191 13.46 20.26 12.99
N SER A 192 13.96 19.65 11.91
CA SER A 192 13.21 19.48 10.67
C SER A 192 12.02 18.54 10.87
N ALA A 193 12.20 17.44 11.60
CA ALA A 193 11.12 16.51 11.90
C ALA A 193 9.99 17.16 12.71
N ILE A 194 10.34 17.94 13.74
CA ILE A 194 9.40 18.74 14.53
C ILE A 194 8.62 19.70 13.63
N TYR A 195 9.32 20.45 12.77
CA TYR A 195 8.70 21.41 11.87
C TYR A 195 7.68 20.76 10.93
N GLN A 196 8.02 19.59 10.37
CA GLN A 196 7.11 18.85 9.49
C GLN A 196 5.88 18.34 10.24
N LEU A 197 6.07 17.69 11.40
CA LEU A 197 4.97 17.19 12.24
C LEU A 197 4.04 18.30 12.73
N TYR A 198 4.58 19.48 13.02
CA TYR A 198 3.77 20.65 13.38
C TYR A 198 2.75 20.98 12.28
N HIS A 199 3.13 20.98 11.00
CA HIS A 199 2.16 21.25 9.93
C HIS A 199 1.06 20.20 9.83
N TYR A 200 1.38 18.92 10.04
CA TYR A 200 0.35 17.88 10.09
C TYR A 200 -0.62 18.07 11.28
N SER A 201 -0.12 18.47 12.45
CA SER A 201 -0.96 18.73 13.62
C SER A 201 -1.96 19.88 13.42
N ARG A 202 -1.68 20.82 12.51
CA ARG A 202 -2.58 21.96 12.21
C ARG A 202 -3.84 21.54 11.44
N ASN A 203 -3.88 20.33 10.89
CA ASN A 203 -5.05 19.84 10.16
C ASN A 203 -6.32 19.75 11.03
N VAL A 204 -6.17 19.64 12.35
CA VAL A 204 -7.31 19.66 13.29
C VAL A 204 -8.12 20.96 13.23
N SER A 205 -7.52 22.05 12.74
CA SER A 205 -8.16 23.35 12.55
C SER A 205 -8.48 23.67 11.09
N ASN A 206 -8.41 22.68 10.18
CA ASN A 206 -8.63 22.90 8.75
C ASN A 206 -10.12 23.22 8.47
N PRO A 207 -10.46 24.36 7.84
CA PRO A 207 -11.85 24.75 7.57
C PRO A 207 -12.60 23.75 6.70
N TYR A 208 -11.93 23.09 5.73
CA TYR A 208 -12.57 22.05 4.92
C TYR A 208 -13.11 20.94 5.81
N TRP A 209 -12.25 20.41 6.69
CA TRP A 209 -12.60 19.30 7.57
C TRP A 209 -13.71 19.68 8.54
N ILE A 210 -13.59 20.86 9.18
CA ILE A 210 -14.57 21.36 10.15
C ILE A 210 -15.93 21.57 9.48
N ASN A 211 -15.98 22.19 8.30
CA ASN A 211 -17.22 22.44 7.59
C ASN A 211 -17.87 21.13 7.10
N HIS A 212 -17.06 20.17 6.65
CA HIS A 212 -17.52 18.85 6.27
C HIS A 212 -18.15 18.12 7.45
N ALA A 213 -17.47 18.06 8.60
CA ALA A 213 -17.97 17.45 9.82
C ALA A 213 -19.27 18.09 10.32
N LYS A 214 -19.38 19.43 10.27
CA LYS A 214 -20.62 20.16 10.62
C LYS A 214 -21.78 19.78 9.70
N TYR A 215 -21.54 19.74 8.39
CA TYR A 215 -22.57 19.37 7.40
C TYR A 215 -23.06 17.94 7.62
N ILE A 216 -22.12 16.99 7.84
CA ILE A 216 -22.46 15.59 8.12
C ILE A 216 -23.35 15.50 9.36
N LYS A 217 -22.95 16.17 10.46
CA LYS A 217 -23.73 16.18 11.70
C LYS A 217 -25.13 16.76 11.49
N GLU A 218 -25.27 17.85 10.74
CA GLU A 218 -26.55 18.47 10.43
C GLU A 218 -27.48 17.53 9.64
N LYS A 219 -26.95 16.81 8.64
CA LYS A 219 -27.77 16.00 7.73
C LYS A 219 -28.02 14.57 8.21
N THR A 220 -27.12 14.00 8.99
CA THR A 220 -27.18 12.59 9.42
C THR A 220 -27.44 12.42 10.91
N GLY A 221 -27.39 13.51 11.69
CA GLY A 221 -27.41 13.47 13.15
C GLY A 221 -26.18 12.78 13.76
N THR A 222 -25.14 12.51 12.97
CA THR A 222 -23.99 11.68 13.36
C THR A 222 -22.72 12.51 13.42
N GLU A 223 -21.94 12.33 14.48
CA GLU A 223 -20.60 12.90 14.57
C GLU A 223 -19.68 12.22 13.56
N TYR A 224 -19.05 13.01 12.70
CA TYR A 224 -18.03 12.52 11.78
C TYR A 224 -16.90 11.79 12.54
N SER A 225 -16.48 10.64 12.01
CA SER A 225 -15.39 9.82 12.54
C SER A 225 -14.50 9.30 11.42
N ASP A 226 -13.24 9.00 11.77
CA ASP A 226 -12.19 8.58 10.85
C ASP A 226 -11.11 7.74 11.53
N TRP A 227 -10.11 7.34 10.74
CA TRP A 227 -8.95 6.60 11.23
C TRP A 227 -8.15 7.35 12.31
N GLY A 228 -8.14 8.68 12.29
CA GLY A 228 -7.48 9.48 13.33
C GLY A 228 -8.16 9.27 14.67
N ARG A 229 -9.50 9.36 14.72
CA ARG A 229 -10.24 9.05 15.96
C ARG A 229 -10.00 7.63 16.44
N VAL A 230 -10.00 6.66 15.52
CA VAL A 230 -9.69 5.26 15.83
C VAL A 230 -8.29 5.11 16.43
N ALA A 231 -7.27 5.79 15.87
CA ALA A 231 -5.90 5.70 16.32
C ALA A 231 -5.65 6.39 17.67
N PHE A 232 -6.21 7.59 17.87
CA PHE A 232 -5.98 8.38 19.09
C PHE A 232 -6.90 7.99 20.25
N TRP A 233 -8.13 7.56 19.95
CA TRP A 233 -9.17 7.25 20.95
C TRP A 233 -9.94 5.98 20.57
N PRO A 234 -9.27 4.81 20.47
CA PRO A 234 -9.94 3.57 20.14
C PRO A 234 -11.02 3.25 21.19
N PRO A 235 -12.26 2.93 20.78
CA PRO A 235 -13.30 2.45 21.69
C PRO A 235 -12.86 1.19 22.43
N GLU A 236 -13.40 0.98 23.63
CA GLU A 236 -13.13 -0.23 24.40
C GLU A 236 -13.53 -1.49 23.61
N GLY A 237 -12.63 -2.47 23.57
CA GLY A 237 -12.83 -3.73 22.85
C GLY A 237 -12.56 -3.67 21.34
N LEU A 238 -12.34 -2.49 20.75
CA LEU A 238 -11.97 -2.39 19.34
C LEU A 238 -10.66 -3.14 19.07
N LYS A 239 -10.60 -3.91 17.99
CA LYS A 239 -9.35 -4.46 17.43
C LYS A 239 -9.00 -3.77 16.12
N VAL A 240 -7.71 -3.52 15.92
CA VAL A 240 -7.14 -3.06 14.65
C VAL A 240 -6.24 -4.16 14.12
N ILE A 241 -6.72 -4.85 13.09
CA ILE A 241 -6.04 -5.98 12.46
C ILE A 241 -5.14 -5.44 11.35
N LEU A 242 -3.85 -5.77 11.44
CA LEU A 242 -2.80 -5.16 10.61
C LEU A 242 -2.04 -6.20 9.78
N PRO A 243 -1.69 -5.88 8.51
CA PRO A 243 -0.83 -6.67 7.65
C PRO A 243 0.65 -6.50 7.99
N SER A 244 1.03 -5.76 9.02
CA SER A 244 2.42 -5.72 9.48
C SER A 244 2.65 -6.59 10.71
N ASN A 245 3.91 -6.98 10.90
CA ASN A 245 4.40 -7.61 12.11
C ASN A 245 5.76 -7.02 12.54
N PRO A 246 6.21 -7.22 13.79
CA PRO A 246 7.45 -6.63 14.27
C PRO A 246 8.71 -6.99 13.47
N ALA A 247 8.72 -8.12 12.75
CA ALA A 247 9.85 -8.52 11.92
C ALA A 247 9.93 -7.73 10.61
N VAL A 248 8.80 -7.19 10.14
CA VAL A 248 8.70 -6.48 8.84
C VAL A 248 8.24 -5.04 9.02
N ASP A 249 8.46 -4.44 10.20
CA ASP A 249 8.09 -3.06 10.52
C ASP A 249 9.20 -2.37 11.32
N PHE A 250 9.02 -1.08 11.66
CA PHE A 250 9.91 -0.38 12.58
C PHE A 250 9.75 -0.91 14.01
N PRO A 251 10.80 -0.84 14.85
CA PRO A 251 10.67 -1.21 16.25
C PRO A 251 9.96 -0.09 17.02
N PHE A 252 8.81 -0.45 17.60
CA PHE A 252 8.04 0.39 18.50
C PHE A 252 8.30 -0.02 19.95
N SER A 253 8.44 0.95 20.85
CA SER A 253 8.76 0.69 22.25
C SER A 253 7.56 0.17 23.04
N VAL A 254 6.35 0.52 22.61
CA VAL A 254 5.09 0.05 23.20
C VAL A 254 4.16 -0.35 22.07
N VAL A 255 3.61 -1.57 22.14
CA VAL A 255 2.58 -2.06 21.21
C VAL A 255 1.31 -2.36 22.01
N PRO A 256 0.22 -1.58 21.85
CA PRO A 256 -1.03 -1.82 22.56
C PRO A 256 -1.73 -3.13 22.15
N ASP A 257 -2.37 -3.80 23.10
CA ASP A 257 -3.07 -5.10 22.92
C ASP A 257 -4.25 -5.07 21.93
N HIS A 258 -4.75 -3.88 21.58
CA HIS A 258 -5.81 -3.72 20.59
C HIS A 258 -5.29 -3.77 19.16
N LEU A 259 -3.97 -3.62 18.94
CA LEU A 259 -3.34 -3.77 17.63
C LEU A 259 -2.99 -5.24 17.41
N VAL A 260 -3.75 -5.90 16.54
CA VAL A 260 -3.59 -7.31 16.21
C VAL A 260 -2.69 -7.43 15.00
N SER A 261 -1.44 -7.78 15.26
CA SER A 261 -0.44 -8.02 14.23
C SER A 261 -0.63 -9.37 13.58
N CYS A 262 -0.84 -9.35 12.27
CA CYS A 262 -1.01 -10.57 11.50
C CYS A 262 0.07 -10.74 10.43
N GLY A 263 0.80 -9.69 10.07
CA GLY A 263 1.44 -9.56 8.77
C GLY A 263 2.39 -10.65 8.25
N PRO A 264 2.64 -10.68 6.93
CA PRO A 264 1.94 -9.99 5.85
C PRO A 264 0.59 -10.63 5.47
N ILE A 265 -0.47 -9.83 5.32
CA ILE A 265 -1.77 -10.30 4.78
C ILE A 265 -1.72 -10.15 3.26
N VAL A 266 -1.37 -11.23 2.56
CA VAL A 266 -1.22 -11.26 1.10
C VAL A 266 -2.17 -12.29 0.50
N LEU A 267 -2.88 -11.89 -0.56
CA LEU A 267 -3.77 -12.76 -1.35
C LEU A 267 -2.93 -13.87 -2.00
N PRO A 268 -3.32 -15.15 -1.90
CA PRO A 268 -2.60 -16.21 -2.60
C PRO A 268 -2.76 -16.05 -4.11
N ALA A 269 -1.65 -16.09 -4.82
CA ALA A 269 -1.66 -16.11 -6.28
C ALA A 269 -1.58 -17.55 -6.80
N LYS A 270 -2.15 -17.78 -7.99
CA LYS A 270 -1.92 -19.02 -8.73
C LYS A 270 -0.49 -19.03 -9.29
N PRO A 271 0.12 -20.20 -9.49
CA PRO A 271 1.44 -20.29 -10.09
C PRO A 271 1.51 -19.57 -11.45
N LEU A 272 2.60 -18.84 -11.71
CA LEU A 272 2.77 -18.05 -12.93
C LEU A 272 2.53 -18.86 -14.21
N LYS A 273 2.95 -20.13 -14.24
CA LYS A 273 2.76 -21.02 -15.39
C LYS A 273 1.29 -21.29 -15.72
N GLU A 274 0.39 -21.19 -14.75
CA GLU A 274 -1.05 -21.40 -14.96
C GLU A 274 -1.74 -20.11 -15.41
N THR A 275 -1.28 -18.95 -14.93
CA THR A 275 -1.89 -17.65 -15.25
C THR A 275 -1.34 -17.05 -16.54
N ASP A 276 -0.03 -17.17 -16.77
CA ASP A 276 0.67 -16.65 -17.95
C ASP A 276 1.87 -17.57 -18.30
N PRO A 277 1.61 -18.66 -19.04
CA PRO A 277 2.65 -19.61 -19.44
C PRO A 277 3.78 -18.97 -20.24
N GLY A 278 3.47 -17.96 -21.07
CA GLY A 278 4.44 -17.27 -21.91
C GLY A 278 5.41 -16.45 -21.07
N MET A 279 4.89 -15.70 -20.09
CA MET A 279 5.71 -14.99 -19.12
C MET A 279 6.53 -15.94 -18.25
N ALA A 280 5.97 -17.09 -17.85
CA ALA A 280 6.73 -18.10 -17.09
C ALA A 280 7.98 -18.57 -17.86
N VAL A 281 7.86 -18.82 -19.17
CA VAL A 281 9.00 -19.19 -20.03
C VAL A 281 9.99 -18.05 -20.17
N TRP A 282 9.52 -16.81 -20.35
CA TRP A 282 10.39 -15.65 -20.51
C TRP A 282 11.17 -15.33 -19.22
N ILE A 283 10.48 -15.30 -18.06
CA ILE A 283 11.10 -15.03 -16.76
C ILE A 283 12.14 -16.08 -16.38
N ALA A 284 11.91 -17.35 -16.72
CA ALA A 284 12.82 -18.44 -16.39
C ALA A 284 14.16 -18.41 -17.13
N LYS A 285 14.33 -17.54 -18.14
CA LYS A 285 15.58 -17.46 -18.92
C LYS A 285 16.74 -16.93 -18.09
N ARG A 286 16.52 -15.90 -17.26
CA ARG A 286 17.58 -15.15 -16.57
C ARG A 286 17.09 -14.57 -15.24
N PRO A 287 18.02 -14.29 -14.30
CA PRO A 287 17.74 -13.41 -13.16
C PRO A 287 17.04 -12.12 -13.61
N THR A 288 15.90 -11.79 -13.00
CA THR A 288 15.01 -10.72 -13.47
C THR A 288 14.91 -9.60 -12.45
N VAL A 289 15.13 -8.36 -12.87
CA VAL A 289 14.68 -7.17 -12.14
C VAL A 289 13.25 -6.87 -12.55
N TYR A 290 12.33 -6.90 -11.59
CA TYR A 290 10.91 -6.66 -11.83
C TYR A 290 10.54 -5.24 -11.41
N VAL A 291 10.19 -4.40 -12.39
CA VAL A 291 9.80 -3.01 -12.18
C VAL A 291 8.28 -2.87 -12.30
N ASN A 292 7.62 -2.61 -11.18
CA ASN A 292 6.17 -2.37 -11.12
C ASN A 292 5.86 -1.29 -10.08
N LEU A 293 5.48 -0.10 -10.56
CA LEU A 293 5.17 1.06 -9.72
C LEU A 293 3.69 1.13 -9.32
N GLY A 294 2.99 -0.02 -9.33
CA GLY A 294 1.62 -0.16 -8.86
C GLY A 294 0.57 0.14 -9.92
N THR A 295 -0.62 0.52 -9.46
CA THR A 295 -1.80 0.77 -10.29
C THR A 295 -1.95 2.25 -10.67
N HIS A 296 -1.47 3.16 -9.82
CA HIS A 296 -1.73 4.59 -9.94
C HIS A 296 -0.52 5.42 -10.39
N ALA A 297 0.72 4.94 -10.19
CA ALA A 297 1.89 5.68 -10.65
C ALA A 297 1.95 5.66 -12.19
N THR A 298 2.06 6.85 -12.78
CA THR A 298 2.22 7.06 -14.22
C THR A 298 3.43 7.95 -14.48
N TYR A 299 4.11 7.77 -15.61
CA TYR A 299 5.36 8.48 -15.91
C TYR A 299 5.21 9.30 -17.19
N GLU A 300 5.70 10.54 -17.16
CA GLU A 300 5.96 11.29 -18.39
C GLU A 300 7.17 10.70 -19.11
N GLU A 301 7.33 10.98 -20.41
CA GLU A 301 8.42 10.39 -21.20
C GLU A 301 9.79 10.69 -20.56
N VAL A 302 10.04 11.92 -20.12
CA VAL A 302 11.31 12.33 -19.51
C VAL A 302 11.64 11.46 -18.28
N ASP A 303 10.67 11.24 -17.40
CA ASP A 303 10.86 10.39 -16.21
C ASP A 303 11.11 8.93 -16.59
N ALA A 304 10.41 8.42 -17.61
CA ALA A 304 10.58 7.04 -18.08
C ALA A 304 11.97 6.84 -18.68
N ARG A 305 12.49 7.84 -19.40
CA ARG A 305 13.85 7.81 -19.96
C ARG A 305 14.92 7.80 -18.86
N GLU A 306 14.71 8.52 -17.75
CA GLU A 306 15.63 8.47 -16.61
C GLU A 306 15.67 7.08 -15.95
N LEU A 307 14.51 6.43 -15.78
CA LEU A 307 14.44 5.06 -15.26
C LEU A 307 15.07 4.06 -16.25
N ALA A 308 14.83 4.22 -17.56
CA ALA A 308 15.48 3.42 -18.60
C ALA A 308 17.01 3.55 -18.57
N GLY A 309 17.52 4.77 -18.38
CA GLY A 309 18.95 5.04 -18.23
C GLY A 309 19.54 4.34 -17.00
N ALA A 310 18.82 4.32 -15.86
CA ALA A 310 19.23 3.58 -14.68
C ALA A 310 19.31 2.06 -14.93
N LEU A 311 18.32 1.51 -15.63
CA LEU A 311 18.27 0.09 -15.98
C LEU A 311 19.40 -0.29 -16.95
N ARG A 312 19.72 0.57 -17.91
CA ARG A 312 20.88 0.41 -18.79
C ARG A 312 22.18 0.35 -18.00
N VAL A 313 22.41 1.29 -17.08
CA VAL A 313 23.60 1.28 -16.21
C VAL A 313 23.76 -0.03 -15.45
N LEU A 314 22.65 -0.61 -15.00
CA LEU A 314 22.64 -1.92 -14.34
C LEU A 314 22.99 -3.06 -15.32
N LEU A 315 22.36 -3.08 -16.48
CA LEU A 315 22.56 -4.11 -17.50
C LEU A 315 24.00 -4.12 -18.03
N ASP A 316 24.54 -2.95 -18.35
CA ASP A 316 25.93 -2.78 -18.79
C ASP A 316 26.90 -3.31 -17.73
N ALA A 317 26.67 -2.98 -16.45
CA ALA A 317 27.46 -3.50 -15.34
C ALA A 317 27.34 -5.02 -15.16
N ALA A 318 26.16 -5.61 -15.41
CA ALA A 318 25.97 -7.06 -15.37
C ALA A 318 26.79 -7.74 -16.48
N LYS A 319 26.76 -7.21 -17.70
CA LYS A 319 27.54 -7.72 -18.84
C LYS A 319 29.04 -7.59 -18.63
N GLU A 320 29.52 -6.45 -18.12
CA GLU A 320 30.93 -6.26 -17.75
C GLU A 320 31.39 -7.31 -16.72
N ALA A 321 30.51 -7.66 -15.77
CA ALA A 321 30.76 -8.70 -14.78
C ALA A 321 30.53 -10.15 -15.28
N GLY A 322 30.18 -10.33 -16.56
CA GLY A 322 29.87 -11.65 -17.14
C GLY A 322 28.62 -12.31 -16.55
N ARG A 323 27.67 -11.51 -16.03
CA ARG A 323 26.42 -11.97 -15.42
C ARG A 323 25.24 -11.74 -16.34
N GLU A 324 24.37 -12.75 -16.44
CA GLU A 324 23.09 -12.60 -17.12
C GLU A 324 22.07 -11.86 -16.25
N LEU A 325 21.32 -10.97 -16.88
CA LEU A 325 20.25 -10.21 -16.24
C LEU A 325 19.19 -9.84 -17.28
N GLN A 326 17.94 -9.79 -16.87
CA GLN A 326 16.85 -9.24 -17.67
C GLN A 326 15.95 -8.34 -16.82
N VAL A 327 15.11 -7.54 -17.48
CA VAL A 327 14.22 -6.56 -16.85
C VAL A 327 12.81 -6.78 -17.37
N LEU A 328 11.87 -7.02 -16.46
CA LEU A 328 10.44 -6.94 -16.72
C LEU A 328 9.92 -5.63 -16.17
N TRP A 329 9.39 -4.75 -17.02
CA TRP A 329 8.92 -3.44 -16.60
C TRP A 329 7.48 -3.18 -17.05
N LYS A 330 6.60 -3.06 -16.06
CA LYS A 330 5.25 -2.53 -16.26
C LYS A 330 5.28 -1.00 -16.19
N LEU A 331 5.02 -0.32 -17.31
CA LEU A 331 5.05 1.12 -17.45
C LEU A 331 3.67 1.65 -17.90
N LYS A 332 3.01 2.40 -17.02
CA LYS A 332 1.86 3.23 -17.39
C LYS A 332 2.32 4.61 -17.85
N LYS A 333 2.12 4.92 -19.12
CA LYS A 333 2.47 6.21 -19.71
C LYS A 333 1.52 7.31 -19.22
N ARG A 334 2.06 8.52 -19.09
CA ARG A 334 1.34 9.77 -18.95
C ARG A 334 1.66 10.64 -20.16
N GLY A 335 0.65 11.01 -20.91
CA GLY A 335 0.81 11.71 -22.18
C GLY A 335 1.32 10.80 -23.31
N GLU A 336 1.61 11.43 -24.45
CA GLU A 336 2.15 10.77 -25.63
C GLU A 336 3.67 10.68 -25.56
N TYR A 337 4.22 9.55 -25.98
CA TYR A 337 5.67 9.34 -26.08
C TYR A 337 6.07 9.40 -27.55
N ALA A 338 7.31 9.79 -27.82
CA ALA A 338 7.87 9.72 -29.16
C ALA A 338 7.94 8.27 -29.69
N GLY A 339 7.44 8.06 -30.91
CA GLY A 339 7.46 6.76 -31.58
C GLY A 339 6.32 5.81 -31.17
N GLU A 340 6.30 4.62 -31.77
CA GLU A 340 5.28 3.61 -31.49
C GLU A 340 5.61 2.80 -30.23
N GLY A 341 4.57 2.41 -29.48
CA GLY A 341 4.75 1.59 -28.28
C GLY A 341 5.76 2.23 -27.32
N PHE A 342 6.75 1.47 -26.85
CA PHE A 342 7.76 1.96 -25.90
C PHE A 342 9.08 2.36 -26.57
N ALA A 343 9.08 2.71 -27.86
CA ALA A 343 10.28 3.04 -28.63
C ALA A 343 11.19 4.07 -27.92
N ALA A 344 10.66 5.21 -27.48
CA ALA A 344 11.46 6.25 -26.79
C ALA A 344 12.22 5.74 -25.56
N VAL A 345 11.66 4.74 -24.86
CA VAL A 345 12.24 4.11 -23.67
C VAL A 345 13.28 3.07 -24.09
N LEU A 346 12.94 2.21 -25.05
CA LEU A 346 13.83 1.16 -25.56
C LEU A 346 15.07 1.73 -26.26
N ASP A 347 14.94 2.87 -26.94
CA ASP A 347 16.06 3.61 -27.55
C ASP A 347 17.10 4.03 -26.50
N VAL A 348 16.66 4.41 -25.29
CA VAL A 348 17.58 4.78 -24.20
C VAL A 348 18.28 3.54 -23.65
N VAL A 349 17.56 2.42 -23.52
CA VAL A 349 18.12 1.14 -23.06
C VAL A 349 19.19 0.65 -24.04
N GLY A 350 18.91 0.66 -25.34
CA GLY A 350 19.80 0.21 -26.41
C GLY A 350 19.36 -1.11 -27.04
N SER A 351 19.52 -1.22 -28.37
CA SER A 351 19.09 -2.39 -29.16
C SER A 351 19.78 -3.69 -28.76
N GLU A 352 20.98 -3.62 -28.18
CA GLU A 352 21.70 -4.78 -27.67
C GLU A 352 20.99 -5.49 -26.50
N TRP A 353 19.99 -4.85 -25.89
CA TRP A 353 19.23 -5.36 -24.75
C TRP A 353 17.78 -5.75 -25.09
N GLU A 354 17.40 -5.76 -26.37
CA GLU A 354 16.02 -6.01 -26.82
C GLU A 354 15.46 -7.36 -26.34
N GLU A 355 16.30 -8.41 -26.28
CA GLU A 355 15.89 -9.72 -25.75
C GLU A 355 15.81 -9.77 -24.21
N ASN A 356 16.49 -8.84 -23.53
CA ASN A 356 16.65 -8.81 -22.08
C ASN A 356 15.67 -7.83 -21.41
N VAL A 357 15.06 -6.91 -22.15
CA VAL A 357 14.16 -5.90 -21.58
C VAL A 357 12.79 -6.00 -22.19
N ARG A 358 11.81 -6.33 -21.35
CA ARG A 358 10.40 -6.37 -21.74
C ARG A 358 9.65 -5.24 -21.03
N VAL A 359 9.19 -4.26 -21.81
CA VAL A 359 8.32 -3.17 -21.34
C VAL A 359 6.88 -3.42 -21.79
N THR A 360 5.92 -3.28 -20.88
CA THR A 360 4.50 -3.46 -21.15
C THR A 360 3.66 -2.51 -20.31
N ASP A 361 2.45 -2.17 -20.74
CA ASP A 361 1.47 -1.39 -19.96
C ASP A 361 0.66 -2.27 -19.00
N TRP A 362 0.54 -3.57 -19.31
CA TRP A 362 -0.29 -4.52 -18.59
C TRP A 362 0.38 -5.88 -18.38
N LEU A 363 0.09 -6.52 -17.26
CA LEU A 363 0.54 -7.88 -16.94
C LEU A 363 -0.70 -8.72 -16.65
N GLU A 364 -0.82 -9.88 -17.31
CA GLU A 364 -1.91 -10.82 -17.08
C GLU A 364 -1.78 -11.49 -15.71
N ALA A 365 -0.55 -11.86 -15.34
CA ALA A 365 -0.24 -12.43 -14.04
C ALA A 365 -0.26 -11.36 -12.94
N GLU A 366 -0.79 -11.74 -11.77
CA GLU A 366 -0.74 -10.92 -10.58
C GLU A 366 0.72 -10.72 -10.10
N PRO A 367 1.04 -9.59 -9.46
CA PRO A 367 2.41 -9.30 -9.02
C PRO A 367 3.03 -10.40 -8.16
N MET A 368 2.25 -11.00 -7.25
CA MET A 368 2.73 -12.08 -6.39
C MET A 368 3.15 -13.32 -7.19
N ALA A 369 2.42 -13.71 -8.24
CA ALA A 369 2.81 -14.84 -9.09
C ALA A 369 4.16 -14.63 -9.79
N ILE A 370 4.43 -13.39 -10.21
CA ILE A 370 5.72 -13.01 -10.82
C ILE A 370 6.84 -13.06 -9.78
N LEU A 371 6.60 -12.52 -8.58
CA LEU A 371 7.59 -12.53 -7.49
C LEU A 371 7.91 -13.96 -7.02
N GLU A 372 6.93 -14.85 -6.96
CA GLU A 372 7.08 -16.26 -6.58
C GLU A 372 7.65 -17.15 -7.69
N SER A 373 7.98 -16.60 -8.87
CA SER A 373 8.57 -17.36 -9.98
C SER A 373 9.96 -17.94 -9.69
N GLY A 374 10.60 -17.51 -8.60
CA GLY A 374 11.96 -17.92 -8.21
C GLY A 374 13.10 -17.28 -9.01
N ASN A 375 12.79 -16.43 -10.00
CA ASN A 375 13.79 -15.80 -10.86
C ASN A 375 13.91 -14.28 -10.65
N VAL A 376 13.02 -13.68 -9.86
CA VAL A 376 13.10 -12.24 -9.56
C VAL A 376 14.17 -11.99 -8.50
N VAL A 377 15.19 -11.19 -8.85
CA VAL A 377 16.31 -10.87 -7.96
C VAL A 377 16.20 -9.50 -7.29
N CYS A 378 15.30 -8.65 -7.79
CA CYS A 378 14.99 -7.37 -7.19
C CYS A 378 13.62 -6.88 -7.67
N SER A 379 12.79 -6.40 -6.75
CA SER A 379 11.55 -5.68 -7.03
C SER A 379 11.81 -4.18 -6.97
N VAL A 380 11.69 -3.50 -8.11
CA VAL A 380 11.65 -2.04 -8.15
C VAL A 380 10.18 -1.63 -8.09
N ASN A 381 9.78 -1.05 -6.96
CA ASN A 381 8.38 -0.71 -6.72
C ASN A 381 8.24 0.70 -6.16
N HIS A 382 7.01 1.20 -6.16
CA HIS A 382 6.72 2.57 -5.73
C HIS A 382 6.57 2.73 -4.21
N GLY A 383 6.70 1.66 -3.42
CA GLY A 383 6.55 1.67 -1.97
C GLY A 383 5.11 1.58 -1.47
N GLY A 384 4.13 1.19 -2.29
CA GLY A 384 2.78 0.89 -1.80
C GLY A 384 2.78 -0.35 -0.89
N ALA A 385 1.91 -0.37 0.12
CA ALA A 385 1.85 -1.44 1.13
C ALA A 385 1.78 -2.85 0.52
N ASN A 386 0.91 -3.08 -0.45
CA ASN A 386 0.80 -4.38 -1.13
C ASN A 386 2.12 -4.79 -1.78
N SER A 387 2.74 -3.91 -2.59
CA SER A 387 3.99 -4.23 -3.28
C SER A 387 5.13 -4.54 -2.31
N TYR A 388 5.19 -3.80 -1.20
CA TYR A 388 6.15 -4.09 -0.12
C TYR A 388 5.92 -5.47 0.48
N PHE A 389 4.68 -5.77 0.88
CA PHE A 389 4.32 -7.01 1.56
C PHE A 389 4.42 -8.24 0.65
N GLU A 390 4.07 -8.12 -0.64
CA GLU A 390 4.26 -9.17 -1.65
C GLU A 390 5.75 -9.49 -1.83
N ALA A 391 6.59 -8.46 -2.02
CA ALA A 391 8.04 -8.66 -2.19
C ALA A 391 8.71 -9.24 -0.94
N VAL A 392 8.32 -8.79 0.26
CA VAL A 392 8.76 -9.39 1.53
C VAL A 392 8.33 -10.85 1.64
N SER A 393 7.07 -11.16 1.31
CA SER A 393 6.54 -12.53 1.39
C SER A 393 7.22 -13.47 0.41
N ALA A 394 7.63 -12.96 -0.76
CA ALA A 394 8.38 -13.72 -1.76
C ALA A 394 9.89 -13.80 -1.49
N GLY A 395 10.40 -13.09 -0.47
CA GLY A 395 11.84 -13.07 -0.15
C GLY A 395 12.70 -12.32 -1.18
N VAL A 396 12.11 -11.33 -1.85
CA VAL A 396 12.74 -10.58 -2.94
C VAL A 396 13.26 -9.22 -2.41
N PRO A 397 14.56 -8.90 -2.59
CA PRO A 397 15.09 -7.57 -2.28
C PRO A 397 14.38 -6.44 -3.03
N GLN A 398 14.38 -5.23 -2.46
CA GLN A 398 13.59 -4.12 -2.98
C GLN A 398 14.42 -2.88 -3.31
N VAL A 399 14.06 -2.19 -4.40
CA VAL A 399 14.44 -0.80 -4.62
C VAL A 399 13.16 0.04 -4.70
N VAL A 400 12.95 0.88 -3.69
CA VAL A 400 11.69 1.63 -3.54
C VAL A 400 11.84 3.03 -4.13
N LEU A 401 11.00 3.36 -5.11
CA LEU A 401 10.83 4.69 -5.70
C LEU A 401 9.59 5.37 -5.10
N PRO A 402 9.69 5.99 -3.92
CA PRO A 402 8.53 6.54 -3.24
C PRO A 402 7.95 7.71 -4.02
N VAL A 403 6.63 7.70 -4.19
CA VAL A 403 5.88 8.68 -5.00
C VAL A 403 4.96 9.58 -4.16
N TRP A 404 4.52 9.14 -2.97
CA TRP A 404 3.65 9.91 -2.08
C TRP A 404 3.68 9.40 -0.63
N PHE A 405 3.14 10.20 0.30
CA PHE A 405 2.84 9.87 1.72
C PHE A 405 3.58 8.66 2.33
N ASP A 406 2.86 7.56 2.53
CA ASP A 406 3.27 6.32 3.19
C ASP A 406 4.36 5.57 2.42
N THR A 407 4.48 5.77 1.11
CA THR A 407 5.51 5.10 0.30
C THR A 407 6.94 5.45 0.72
N TYR A 408 7.14 6.65 1.27
CA TYR A 408 8.42 7.05 1.86
C TYR A 408 8.76 6.24 3.12
N ASP A 409 7.74 5.86 3.89
CA ASP A 409 7.93 5.05 5.09
C ASP A 409 8.34 3.62 4.72
N PHE A 410 7.75 3.05 3.66
CA PHE A 410 8.18 1.77 3.11
C PHE A 410 9.60 1.81 2.54
N ALA A 411 9.99 2.89 1.87
CA ALA A 411 11.36 3.07 1.40
C ALA A 411 12.37 3.04 2.56
N THR A 412 12.08 3.79 3.63
CA THR A 412 12.91 3.82 4.84
C THR A 412 12.91 2.47 5.58
N ARG A 413 11.78 1.75 5.57
CA ARG A 413 11.65 0.43 6.19
C ARG A 413 12.51 -0.62 5.47
N VAL A 414 12.53 -0.59 4.13
CA VAL A 414 13.39 -1.45 3.32
C VAL A 414 14.88 -1.23 3.66
N GLU A 415 15.30 0.03 3.82
CA GLU A 415 16.67 0.38 4.25
C GLU A 415 16.96 -0.11 5.67
N TYR A 416 16.03 0.13 6.61
CA TYR A 416 16.18 -0.27 8.01
C TYR A 416 16.33 -1.78 8.19
N LEU A 417 15.46 -2.56 7.52
CA LEU A 417 15.52 -4.02 7.56
C LEU A 417 16.74 -4.57 6.81
N GLY A 418 17.38 -3.74 5.97
CA GLY A 418 18.48 -4.15 5.13
C GLY A 418 18.06 -5.20 4.10
N ILE A 419 16.86 -5.05 3.53
CA ILE A 419 16.34 -5.87 2.43
C ILE A 419 16.34 -5.12 1.09
N GLY A 420 17.02 -3.97 1.04
CA GLY A 420 17.11 -3.18 -0.16
C GLY A 420 17.45 -1.73 0.13
N LYS A 421 17.09 -0.85 -0.81
CA LYS A 421 17.32 0.60 -0.71
C LYS A 421 16.18 1.44 -1.23
N ARG A 422 16.15 2.70 -0.82
CA ARG A 422 15.38 3.74 -1.51
C ARG A 422 16.10 4.12 -2.79
N GLY A 423 15.38 4.11 -3.92
CA GLY A 423 15.91 4.38 -5.25
C GLY A 423 15.96 5.86 -5.64
N SER A 424 15.34 6.75 -4.85
CA SER A 424 15.37 8.19 -5.11
C SER A 424 15.27 9.01 -3.83
N THR A 425 16.28 9.84 -3.58
CA THR A 425 16.32 10.78 -2.45
C THR A 425 16.39 12.21 -2.97
N ASN A 426 17.33 12.48 -3.87
CA ASN A 426 17.58 13.82 -4.37
C ASN A 426 16.60 14.24 -5.46
N HIS A 427 16.02 13.29 -6.20
CA HIS A 427 15.05 13.56 -7.27
C HIS A 427 13.63 13.11 -6.93
N ALA A 428 13.38 12.66 -5.70
CA ALA A 428 12.05 12.21 -5.26
C ALA A 428 11.01 13.33 -5.45
N PRO A 429 9.76 13.03 -5.86
CA PRO A 429 9.17 11.71 -6.09
C PRO A 429 9.53 11.06 -7.45
N LYS A 430 10.34 11.73 -8.28
CA LYS A 430 10.85 11.21 -9.56
C LYS A 430 12.14 10.43 -9.34
N CYS A 431 12.81 10.03 -10.41
CA CYS A 431 14.13 9.41 -10.34
C CYS A 431 15.07 10.01 -11.38
N ALA A 432 16.37 9.85 -11.17
CA ALA A 432 17.39 10.19 -12.16
C ALA A 432 18.33 9.00 -12.37
N ALA A 433 18.74 8.76 -13.62
CA ALA A 433 19.60 7.64 -14.00
C ALA A 433 20.90 7.61 -13.18
N LYS A 434 21.50 8.79 -12.95
CA LYS A 434 22.72 8.98 -12.17
C LYS A 434 22.60 8.64 -10.69
N GLU A 435 21.38 8.66 -10.14
CA GLU A 435 21.11 8.31 -8.74
C GLU A 435 20.66 6.85 -8.63
N LEU A 436 19.69 6.44 -9.45
CA LEU A 436 19.08 5.13 -9.36
C LEU A 436 19.98 4.01 -9.91
N GLY A 437 20.74 4.25 -10.98
CA GLY A 437 21.62 3.24 -11.59
C GLY A 437 22.64 2.65 -10.59
N PRO A 438 23.42 3.48 -9.87
CA PRO A 438 24.31 3.02 -8.82
C PRO A 438 23.60 2.24 -7.69
N ILE A 439 22.40 2.66 -7.29
CA ILE A 439 21.61 1.99 -6.24
C ILE A 439 21.18 0.59 -6.71
N LEU A 440 20.67 0.48 -7.94
CA LEU A 440 20.32 -0.80 -8.54
C LEU A 440 21.54 -1.72 -8.64
N LYS A 441 22.70 -1.19 -9.07
CA LYS A 441 23.94 -1.94 -9.10
C LYS A 441 24.31 -2.49 -7.73
N GLU A 442 24.22 -1.66 -6.68
CA GLU A 442 24.54 -2.09 -5.32
C GLU A 442 23.62 -3.22 -4.82
N VAL A 443 22.31 -3.08 -5.03
CA VAL A 443 21.32 -4.05 -4.54
C VAL A 443 21.35 -5.37 -5.32
N VAL A 444 21.61 -5.33 -6.64
CA VAL A 444 21.54 -6.51 -7.51
C VAL A 444 22.90 -7.19 -7.69
N LEU A 445 23.95 -6.40 -7.88
CA LEU A 445 25.28 -6.86 -8.31
C LEU A 445 26.40 -6.58 -7.29
N GLY A 446 26.21 -5.63 -6.38
CA GLY A 446 27.25 -5.16 -5.46
C GLY A 446 27.61 -6.16 -4.36
N GLU A 447 28.64 -5.83 -3.58
CA GLU A 447 29.11 -6.67 -2.46
C GLU A 447 28.01 -6.94 -1.42
N SER A 448 27.13 -5.96 -1.19
CA SER A 448 25.99 -6.06 -0.28
C SER A 448 24.80 -6.87 -0.84
N ALA A 449 24.79 -7.20 -2.14
CA ALA A 449 23.65 -7.83 -2.82
C ALA A 449 23.25 -9.17 -2.18
N GLU A 450 24.24 -9.98 -1.79
CA GLU A 450 23.98 -11.26 -1.11
C GLU A 450 23.39 -11.07 0.29
N GLY A 451 23.82 -10.02 1.00
CA GLY A 451 23.26 -9.64 2.29
C GLY A 451 21.78 -9.25 2.20
N PHE A 452 21.42 -8.47 1.17
CA PHE A 452 20.02 -8.12 0.91
C PHE A 452 19.17 -9.36 0.59
N ARG A 453 19.65 -10.24 -0.29
CA ARG A 453 18.97 -11.50 -0.64
C ARG A 453 18.73 -12.39 0.58
N LYS A 454 19.78 -12.62 1.37
CA LYS A 454 19.69 -13.45 2.57
C LYS A 454 18.66 -12.90 3.57
N LYS A 455 18.72 -11.60 3.88
CA LYS A 455 17.77 -10.98 4.81
C LYS A 455 16.34 -11.02 4.29
N ALA A 456 16.13 -10.80 2.99
CA ALA A 456 14.80 -10.90 2.39
C ALA A 456 14.26 -12.34 2.51
N ALA A 457 15.08 -13.35 2.24
CA ALA A 457 14.71 -14.76 2.40
C ALA A 457 14.41 -15.12 3.87
N ASP A 458 15.25 -14.70 4.81
CA ASP A 458 15.06 -14.93 6.25
C ASP A 458 13.71 -14.32 6.72
N LEU A 459 13.38 -13.10 6.27
CA LEU A 459 12.10 -12.48 6.59
C LEU A 459 10.92 -13.21 5.94
N ALA A 460 11.05 -13.69 4.70
CA ALA A 460 10.01 -14.48 4.05
C ALA A 460 9.72 -15.79 4.80
N GLU A 461 10.72 -16.43 5.38
CA GLU A 461 10.52 -17.59 6.27
C GLU A 461 9.72 -17.23 7.51
N VAL A 462 10.09 -16.13 8.19
CA VAL A 462 9.33 -15.62 9.35
C VAL A 462 7.90 -15.29 8.96
N CYS A 463 7.69 -14.67 7.81
CA CYS A 463 6.36 -14.29 7.31
C CYS A 463 5.48 -15.48 6.92
N ARG A 464 6.07 -16.64 6.61
CA ARG A 464 5.34 -17.88 6.29
C ARG A 464 4.99 -18.69 7.54
N ALA A 465 5.57 -18.37 8.69
CA ALA A 465 5.26 -19.04 9.95
C ALA A 465 3.75 -18.97 10.25
N ASP A 466 3.23 -19.99 10.95
CA ASP A 466 1.83 -20.12 11.35
C ASP A 466 0.80 -20.05 10.20
N GLY A 467 1.24 -20.30 8.96
CA GLY A 467 0.42 -20.29 7.75
C GLY A 467 0.39 -18.95 7.01
N GLY A 468 1.13 -17.95 7.51
CA GLY A 468 1.21 -16.61 6.94
C GLY A 468 0.08 -15.69 7.37
N GLY A 469 0.21 -14.41 7.05
CA GLY A 469 -0.55 -13.39 7.77
C GLY A 469 -2.04 -13.35 7.51
N ARG A 470 -2.50 -13.78 6.33
CA ARG A 470 -3.95 -13.96 6.07
C ARG A 470 -4.57 -15.02 6.98
N VAL A 471 -3.84 -16.09 7.30
CA VAL A 471 -4.31 -17.18 8.18
C VAL A 471 -4.43 -16.68 9.61
N ILE A 472 -3.42 -15.92 10.06
CA ILE A 472 -3.42 -15.30 11.39
C ILE A 472 -4.57 -14.29 11.50
N ALA A 473 -4.76 -13.44 10.47
CA ALA A 473 -5.87 -12.48 10.42
C ALA A 473 -7.23 -13.17 10.46
N ALA A 474 -7.46 -14.20 9.64
CA ALA A 474 -8.71 -14.96 9.67
C ALA A 474 -8.98 -15.56 11.06
N LYS A 475 -7.99 -16.20 11.69
CA LYS A 475 -8.13 -16.74 13.06
C LYS A 475 -8.46 -15.65 14.08
N ALA A 476 -7.81 -14.48 13.98
CA ALA A 476 -8.09 -13.35 14.85
C ALA A 476 -9.53 -12.84 14.68
N ILE A 477 -10.01 -12.74 13.43
CA ILE A 477 -11.38 -12.34 13.12
C ILE A 477 -12.39 -13.34 13.68
N LEU A 478 -12.17 -14.64 13.46
CA LEU A 478 -13.05 -15.70 13.95
C LEU A 478 -13.14 -15.75 15.47
N LYS A 479 -12.09 -15.33 16.18
CA LYS A 479 -12.09 -15.24 17.64
C LYS A 479 -13.01 -14.14 18.17
N GLU A 480 -13.22 -13.08 17.38
CA GLU A 480 -14.06 -11.93 17.76
C GLU A 480 -15.53 -12.11 17.33
N LEU A 481 -15.86 -13.19 16.60
CA LEU A 481 -17.25 -13.60 16.37
C LEU A 481 -17.88 -14.05 17.70
N LYS A 482 -18.90 -13.30 18.14
CA LYS A 482 -19.69 -13.62 19.34
C LYS A 482 -20.97 -14.33 18.95
#